data_AF-A0A830BVA2-F1
#
_entry.id   AF-A0A830BVA2-F1
#
_cell.length_a   1.000
_cell.length_b   1.000
_cell.length_c   1.000
_cell.angle_alpha   90.00
_cell.angle_beta   90.00
_cell.angle_gamma   90.00
#
_symmetry.space_group_name_H-M   'P 1'
#
loop_
_entity.id
_entity.type
_entity.pdbx_description
1 polymer ?
#
loop_
_entity_poly.entity_id
_entity_poly.type
_entity_poly.pdbx_seq_one_letter_code
_entity_poly.pdbx_strand_id
1 'polypeptide(L)'
;MWDMLTPAMMSPSSWLCGAGADRELESLLSQSLVQSTNVHFGLRPDFKRILFECKELDVGVLVSGPKKSMRHDVAKIYAFGEVKNLHFESIIFNW
;
A
#
# COMPACT_ATOMS: atom_id res chain seq x y z
N MET A 1 -8.95 -41.75 -9.62
CA MET A 1 -9.77 -40.98 -10.58
C MET A 1 -10.11 -39.68 -9.88
N TRP A 2 -9.77 -38.55 -10.49
CA TRP A 2 -9.76 -37.23 -9.85
C TRP A 2 -11.16 -36.69 -9.62
N ASP A 3 -11.46 -36.20 -8.42
CA ASP A 3 -12.55 -35.23 -8.23
C ASP A 3 -11.95 -34.00 -7.54
N MET A 4 -11.38 -33.11 -8.37
CA MET A 4 -11.07 -31.75 -7.96
C MET A 4 -12.40 -31.02 -7.70
N LEU A 5 -12.83 -30.96 -6.45
CA LEU A 5 -13.84 -30.00 -6.04
C LEU A 5 -13.20 -28.61 -6.07
N THR A 6 -13.54 -27.89 -7.13
CA THR A 6 -13.22 -26.47 -7.32
C THR A 6 -13.63 -25.72 -6.05
N PRO A 7 -12.72 -24.99 -5.36
CA PRO A 7 -13.16 -24.12 -4.31
C PRO A 7 -14.01 -23.05 -4.99
N ALA A 8 -15.30 -23.01 -4.67
CA ALA A 8 -16.19 -21.96 -5.12
C ALA A 8 -15.46 -20.62 -4.91
N MET A 9 -15.34 -19.81 -5.98
CA MET A 9 -14.82 -18.44 -5.88
C MET A 9 -15.77 -17.66 -4.98
N MET A 10 -15.55 -17.78 -3.68
CA MET A 10 -16.05 -16.85 -2.69
C MET A 10 -15.36 -15.53 -3.02
N SER A 11 -16.14 -14.58 -3.54
CA SER A 11 -15.67 -13.21 -3.67
C SER A 11 -15.04 -12.79 -2.35
N PRO A 12 -13.91 -12.07 -2.32
CA PRO A 12 -13.29 -11.61 -1.07
C PRO A 12 -14.29 -10.92 -0.12
N SER A 13 -15.32 -10.27 -0.68
CA SER A 13 -16.44 -9.70 0.08
C SER A 13 -17.28 -10.71 0.87
N SER A 14 -17.40 -11.95 0.40
CA SER A 14 -18.14 -13.02 1.10
C SER A 14 -17.40 -13.58 2.32
N TRP A 15 -16.07 -13.41 2.41
CA TRP A 15 -15.29 -13.71 3.62
C TRP A 15 -15.56 -12.72 4.76
N LEU A 16 -16.02 -11.51 4.43
CA LEU A 16 -16.42 -10.50 5.41
C LEU A 16 -17.83 -10.75 5.97
N CYS A 17 -18.66 -11.52 5.28
CA CYS A 17 -20.07 -11.71 5.62
C CYS A 17 -20.40 -13.07 6.27
N GLY A 18 -19.45 -14.01 6.39
CA GLY A 18 -19.68 -15.35 6.95
C GLY A 18 -18.75 -15.69 8.11
N ALA A 19 -19.32 -16.17 9.22
CA ALA A 19 -18.66 -16.60 10.49
C ALA A 19 -17.72 -15.59 11.19
N GLY A 20 -17.35 -14.49 10.54
CA GLY A 20 -16.54 -13.39 11.06
C GLY A 20 -17.27 -12.04 11.09
N ALA A 21 -18.60 -12.01 10.94
CA ALA A 21 -19.38 -10.76 10.91
C ALA A 21 -19.33 -9.99 12.26
N ASP A 22 -19.10 -10.68 13.37
CA ASP A 22 -18.88 -10.07 14.69
C ASP A 22 -17.43 -9.58 14.90
N ARG A 23 -16.52 -9.92 13.98
CA ARG A 23 -15.12 -9.52 14.05
C ARG A 23 -14.99 -8.18 13.31
N GLU A 24 -14.81 -7.10 14.05
CA GLU A 24 -14.61 -5.76 13.48
C GLU A 24 -13.53 -5.82 12.40
N LEU A 25 -13.81 -5.23 11.24
CA LEU A 25 -12.93 -5.23 10.05
C LEU A 25 -11.50 -4.78 10.39
N GLU A 26 -11.37 -3.86 11.36
CA GLU A 26 -10.10 -3.32 11.85
C GLU A 26 -9.22 -4.37 12.55
N SER A 27 -9.82 -5.41 13.14
CA SER A 27 -9.11 -6.47 13.85
C SER A 27 -8.43 -7.50 12.92
N LEU A 28 -8.84 -7.57 11.66
CA LEU A 28 -8.16 -8.35 10.62
C LEU A 28 -7.00 -7.54 10.03
N LEU A 29 -7.24 -6.26 9.80
CA LEU A 29 -6.24 -5.31 9.35
C LEU A 29 -5.09 -5.16 10.35
N SER A 30 -5.37 -5.11 11.65
CA SER A 30 -4.33 -4.99 12.68
C SER A 30 -3.31 -6.14 12.61
N GLN A 31 -3.78 -7.37 12.38
CA GLN A 31 -2.92 -8.55 12.33
C GLN A 31 -2.04 -8.56 11.07
N SER A 32 -2.62 -8.23 9.90
CA SER A 32 -1.87 -8.14 8.64
C SER A 32 -0.91 -6.94 8.62
N LEU A 33 -1.32 -5.81 9.20
CA LEU A 33 -0.54 -4.58 9.22
C LEU A 33 0.69 -4.73 10.11
N VAL A 34 0.51 -5.22 11.34
CA VAL A 34 1.61 -5.36 12.32
C VAL A 34 2.67 -6.34 11.82
N GLN A 35 2.28 -7.41 11.11
CA GLN A 35 3.24 -8.38 10.58
C GLN A 35 3.99 -7.89 9.34
N SER A 36 3.39 -6.96 8.57
CA SER A 36 3.93 -6.52 7.28
C SER A 36 4.54 -5.11 7.31
N THR A 37 4.53 -4.42 8.45
CA THR A 37 5.04 -3.04 8.55
C THR A 37 6.16 -2.91 9.58
N ASN A 38 7.18 -2.12 9.23
CA ASN A 38 8.21 -1.68 10.16
C ASN A 38 7.89 -0.24 10.59
N VAL A 39 7.69 -0.03 11.89
CA VAL A 39 7.27 1.26 12.43
C VAL A 39 8.49 2.05 12.90
N HIS A 40 8.68 3.24 12.32
CA HIS A 40 9.75 4.16 12.67
C HIS A 40 9.18 5.41 13.36
N PHE A 41 9.67 5.72 14.57
CA PHE A 41 9.24 6.90 15.35
C PHE A 41 10.27 8.02 15.32
N GLY A 42 9.80 9.27 15.43
CA GLY A 42 10.64 10.45 15.63
C GLY A 42 11.46 10.92 14.42
N LEU A 43 11.46 10.17 13.33
CA LEU A 43 12.18 10.48 12.11
C LEU A 43 11.22 10.84 10.98
N ARG A 44 11.59 11.86 10.20
CA ARG A 44 10.90 12.15 8.94
C ARG A 44 11.28 11.08 7.91
N PRO A 45 10.33 10.48 7.18
CA PRO A 45 10.64 9.51 6.14
C PRO A 45 11.56 10.10 5.07
N ASP A 46 12.65 9.40 4.76
CA ASP A 46 13.50 9.72 3.61
C ASP A 46 12.92 9.04 2.36
N PHE A 47 12.03 9.75 1.67
CA PHE A 47 11.37 9.23 0.47
C PHE A 47 12.36 8.86 -0.63
N LYS A 48 13.50 9.54 -0.73
CA LYS A 48 14.49 9.24 -1.75
C LYS A 48 15.11 7.88 -1.47
N ARG A 49 15.61 7.66 -0.26
CA ARG A 49 16.18 6.37 0.11
C ARG A 49 15.18 5.23 -0.10
N ILE A 50 13.94 5.40 0.39
CA ILE A 50 12.88 4.37 0.28
C ILE A 50 12.61 4.01 -1.18
N LEU A 51 12.47 5.00 -2.07
CA LEU A 51 12.13 4.77 -3.47
C LEU A 51 13.30 4.18 -4.27
N PHE A 52 14.55 4.51 -3.92
CA PHE A 52 15.74 3.96 -4.58
C PHE A 52 16.09 2.54 -4.11
N GLU A 53 15.60 2.13 -2.94
CA GLU A 53 15.74 0.75 -2.46
C GLU A 53 14.84 -0.23 -3.22
N CYS A 54 13.78 0.25 -3.89
CA CYS A 54 12.95 -0.54 -4.80
C CYS A 54 13.73 -0.90 -6.08
N LYS A 55 13.97 -2.19 -6.30
CA LYS A 55 14.78 -2.72 -7.42
C LYS A 55 13.93 -3.28 -8.56
N GLU A 56 12.63 -3.27 -8.42
CA GLU A 56 11.68 -3.77 -9.41
C GLU A 56 11.68 -2.90 -10.67
N LEU A 57 11.40 -3.53 -11.81
CA LEU A 57 11.45 -2.86 -13.11
C LEU A 57 10.28 -1.90 -13.36
N ASP A 58 9.16 -2.08 -12.65
CA ASP A 58 7.95 -1.26 -12.76
C ASP A 58 7.33 -1.07 -11.37
N VAL A 59 7.49 0.13 -10.81
CA VAL A 59 7.04 0.48 -9.46
C VAL A 59 6.01 1.61 -9.53
N GLY A 60 4.76 1.32 -9.15
CA GLY A 60 3.73 2.33 -8.96
C GLY A 60 3.86 3.00 -7.59
N VAL A 61 3.85 4.33 -7.54
CA VAL A 61 3.88 5.10 -6.29
C VAL A 61 2.65 5.99 -6.17
N LEU A 62 1.87 5.72 -5.13
CA LEU A 62 0.68 6.46 -4.76
C LEU A 62 0.93 7.28 -3.49
N VAL A 63 0.68 8.59 -3.55
CA VAL A 63 0.91 9.49 -2.40
C VAL A 63 -0.33 10.33 -2.08
N SER A 64 -0.74 10.29 -0.81
CA SER A 64 -1.83 11.08 -0.24
C SER A 64 -1.40 11.75 1.06
N GLY A 65 -1.55 13.07 1.17
CA GLY A 65 -1.30 13.81 2.41
C GLY A 65 -0.92 15.28 2.22
N PRO A 66 -0.24 15.92 3.19
CA PRO A 66 0.05 17.35 3.15
C PRO A 66 0.82 17.76 1.89
N LYS A 67 0.33 18.82 1.23
CA LYS A 67 0.91 19.32 -0.03
C LYS A 67 2.38 19.71 0.13
N LYS A 68 2.69 20.49 1.17
CA LYS A 68 3.99 21.15 1.34
C LYS A 68 5.15 20.19 1.67
N SER A 69 4.88 19.05 2.31
CA SER A 69 5.92 18.18 2.87
C SER A 69 5.94 16.76 2.32
N MET A 70 4.83 16.25 1.79
CA MET A 70 4.78 14.85 1.36
C MET A 70 4.59 14.71 -0.14
N ARG A 71 3.46 15.22 -0.67
CA ARG A 71 3.15 15.09 -2.10
C ARG A 71 4.19 15.78 -2.98
N HIS A 72 4.63 16.98 -2.61
CA HIS A 72 5.67 17.69 -3.36
C HIS A 72 7.05 17.05 -3.26
N ASP A 73 7.42 16.48 -2.11
CA ASP A 73 8.75 15.90 -1.94
C ASP A 73 8.90 14.62 -2.77
N VAL A 74 7.87 13.79 -2.84
CA VAL A 74 7.84 12.63 -3.75
C VAL A 74 7.78 13.05 -5.22
N ALA A 75 6.93 14.03 -5.57
CA ALA A 75 6.83 14.52 -6.95
C ALA A 75 8.16 15.07 -7.49
N LYS A 76 8.94 15.75 -6.64
CA LYS A 76 10.28 16.25 -7.01
C LYS A 76 11.22 15.12 -7.40
N ILE A 77 11.31 14.05 -6.60
CA ILE A 77 12.19 12.90 -6.86
C ILE A 77 11.92 12.34 -8.26
N TYR A 78 10.64 12.25 -8.63
CA TYR A 78 10.23 11.81 -9.96
C TYR A 78 10.59 12.81 -11.06
N ALA A 79 10.29 14.09 -10.86
CA ALA A 79 10.55 15.15 -11.83
C ALA A 79 12.05 15.34 -12.14
N PHE A 80 12.94 15.03 -11.20
CA PHE A 80 14.39 15.08 -11.41
C PHE A 80 14.92 13.93 -12.30
N GLY A 81 14.06 13.02 -12.77
CA GLY A 81 14.46 11.90 -13.63
C GLY A 81 15.41 10.91 -12.95
N GLU A 82 15.47 10.99 -11.63
CA GLU A 82 16.42 10.24 -10.79
C GLU A 82 16.03 8.76 -10.69
N VAL A 83 14.77 8.43 -10.98
CA VAL A 83 14.21 7.08 -10.97
C VAL A 83 13.45 6.86 -12.28
N LYS A 84 13.97 5.97 -13.15
CA LYS A 84 13.43 5.73 -14.50
C LYS A 84 12.32 4.66 -14.56
N ASN A 85 12.15 3.91 -13.48
CA ASN A 85 11.28 2.74 -13.34
C ASN A 85 10.00 3.02 -12.51
N LEU A 86 9.66 4.29 -12.29
CA LEU A 86 8.56 4.68 -11.43
C LEU A 86 7.37 5.27 -12.22
N HIS A 87 6.15 5.02 -11.75
CA HIS A 87 4.95 5.75 -12.17
C HIS A 87 4.36 6.50 -10.97
N PHE A 88 4.19 7.83 -11.07
CA PHE A 88 3.74 8.66 -9.96
C PHE A 88 2.31 9.16 -10.15
N GLU A 89 1.43 8.82 -9.19
CA GLU A 89 0.08 9.37 -9.08
C GLU A 89 -0.15 10.03 -7.71
N SER A 90 -0.83 11.18 -7.73
CA SER A 90 -1.20 11.89 -6.51
C SER A 90 -2.71 12.04 -6.41
N ILE A 91 -3.25 11.63 -5.27
CA ILE A 91 -4.67 11.78 -4.93
C ILE A 91 -4.78 12.74 -3.74
N ILE A 92 -5.82 13.57 -3.74
CA ILE A 92 -6.14 14.49 -2.64
C ILE A 92 -7.49 14.07 -2.09
N PHE A 93 -7.53 13.73 -0.81
CA PHE A 93 -8.79 13.56 -0.08
C PHE A 93 -9.09 14.83 0.71
N ASN A 94 -10.29 15.38 0.50
CA ASN A 94 -10.92 16.28 1.45
C ASN A 94 -11.91 15.45 2.28
N TRP A 95 -11.75 15.49 3.59
CA TRP A 95 -12.71 14.94 4.55
C TRP A 95 -13.29 16.10 5.35
#